data_AF-A0A1H2GP14-F1
#
_entry.id   AF-A0A1H2GP14-F1
#
_cell.length_a   1.000
_cell.length_b   1.000
_cell.length_c   1.000
_cell.angle_alpha   90.00
_cell.angle_beta   90.00
_cell.angle_gamma   90.00
#
_symmetry.space_group_name_H-M   'P 1'
#
loop_
_entity.id
_entity.type
_entity.pdbx_description
1 polymer ?
#
loop_
_entity_poly.entity_id
_entity_poly.type
_entity_poly.pdbx_seq_one_letter_code
_entity_poly.pdbx_strand_id
1 'polypeptide(L)'
;MAATDIIDERPQATVLDLGGFAHPAEPKVAALSVLEHLGARREERRPILIVIDEAHNICPPNATTAVEQALIERVVQIAAEGRQFGLWLLLSTQRPTKIHPNVLSQCDNLCLMRMNAPRDLAELADTFGFVGEHMLAESPEFRQGEALFAGGFIPTPTFHPDGGADHRRGRRRRRGTARHLKSDALFAKLAGEPNLANE
;
A
#
# COMPACT_ATOMS: atom_id res chain seq x y z
N MET A 1 -12.02 -24.06 -0.51
CA MET A 1 -10.62 -23.80 -0.14
C MET A 1 -10.58 -22.41 0.45
N ALA A 2 -10.06 -22.27 1.67
CA ALA A 2 -9.96 -20.95 2.30
C ALA A 2 -8.85 -20.14 1.62
N ALA A 3 -8.90 -18.81 1.72
CA ALA A 3 -7.85 -17.95 1.18
C ALA A 3 -6.48 -18.25 1.81
N THR A 4 -6.46 -18.65 3.08
CA THR A 4 -5.26 -19.05 3.84
C THR A 4 -4.60 -20.30 3.28
N ASP A 5 -5.39 -21.29 2.83
CA ASP A 5 -4.86 -22.52 2.22
C ASP A 5 -4.09 -22.20 0.93
N ILE A 6 -4.65 -21.32 0.10
CA ILE A 6 -4.02 -20.85 -1.14
C ILE A 6 -2.71 -20.11 -0.84
N ILE A 7 -2.70 -19.26 0.19
CA ILE A 7 -1.49 -18.51 0.58
C ILE A 7 -0.38 -19.48 1.01
N ASP A 8 -0.73 -20.57 1.69
CA ASP A 8 0.22 -21.57 2.16
C ASP A 8 0.89 -22.34 1.01
N GLU A 9 0.18 -22.53 -0.12
CA GLU A 9 0.71 -23.12 -1.37
C GLU A 9 1.76 -22.25 -2.09
N ARG A 10 1.91 -20.99 -1.71
CA ARG A 10 2.89 -20.03 -2.28
C ARG A 10 2.76 -19.80 -3.79
N PRO A 11 1.58 -19.39 -4.28
CA PRO A 11 1.49 -18.85 -5.63
C PRO A 11 2.35 -17.59 -5.74
N GLN A 12 2.70 -17.22 -6.97
CA GLN A 12 3.43 -15.96 -7.24
C GLN A 12 2.61 -14.73 -6.85
N ALA A 13 1.28 -14.83 -6.90
CA ALA A 13 0.36 -13.80 -6.46
C ALA A 13 -0.98 -14.43 -6.05
N THR A 14 -1.53 -13.95 -4.93
CA THR A 14 -2.91 -14.23 -4.51
C THR A 14 -3.67 -12.92 -4.51
N VAL A 15 -4.82 -12.90 -5.19
CA VAL A 15 -5.72 -11.73 -5.18
C VAL A 15 -6.95 -12.11 -4.37
N LEU A 16 -7.15 -11.43 -3.24
CA LEU A 16 -8.36 -11.53 -2.46
C LEU A 16 -9.33 -10.42 -2.89
N ASP A 17 -10.35 -10.78 -3.68
CA ASP A 17 -11.41 -9.85 -4.01
C ASP A 17 -12.32 -9.65 -2.79
N LEU A 18 -12.33 -8.43 -2.27
CA LEU A 18 -13.13 -8.02 -1.12
C LEU A 18 -14.48 -7.40 -1.53
N GLY A 19 -14.83 -7.45 -2.82
CA GLY A 19 -16.13 -7.03 -3.34
C GLY A 19 -17.20 -8.11 -3.25
N GLY A 20 -18.46 -7.69 -3.42
CA GLY A 20 -19.59 -8.62 -3.55
C GLY A 20 -20.17 -9.19 -2.25
N PHE A 21 -19.65 -8.78 -1.09
CA PHE A 21 -20.21 -9.12 0.21
C PHE A 21 -21.54 -8.40 0.47
N ALA A 22 -22.47 -9.10 1.14
CA ALA A 22 -23.79 -8.56 1.46
C ALA A 22 -23.72 -7.58 2.64
N HIS A 23 -22.81 -7.86 3.59
CA HIS A 23 -22.65 -7.05 4.79
C HIS A 23 -21.32 -6.28 4.78
N PRO A 24 -21.31 -4.97 5.12
CA PRO A 24 -20.10 -4.13 5.12
C PRO A 24 -18.97 -4.59 6.06
N ALA A 25 -19.24 -5.50 7.00
CA ALA A 25 -18.26 -6.05 7.92
C ALA A 25 -17.50 -7.25 7.33
N GLU A 26 -18.11 -8.03 6.44
CA GLU A 26 -17.53 -9.27 5.91
C GLU A 26 -16.20 -9.06 5.17
N PRO A 27 -16.02 -8.01 4.34
CA PRO A 27 -14.71 -7.74 3.72
C PRO A 27 -13.60 -7.54 4.75
N LYS A 28 -13.92 -6.88 5.86
CA LYS A 28 -12.96 -6.56 6.93
C LYS A 28 -12.61 -7.80 7.74
N VAL A 29 -13.58 -8.67 7.99
CA VAL A 29 -13.36 -9.97 8.63
C VAL A 29 -12.46 -10.85 7.76
N ALA A 30 -12.72 -10.91 6.44
CA ALA A 30 -11.90 -11.66 5.50
C ALA A 30 -10.46 -11.13 5.44
N ALA A 31 -10.29 -9.81 5.36
CA ALA A 31 -8.98 -9.17 5.40
C ALA A 31 -8.25 -9.45 6.73
N LEU A 32 -8.93 -9.28 7.86
CA LEU A 32 -8.37 -9.55 9.18
C LEU A 32 -7.92 -11.01 9.30
N SER A 33 -8.74 -11.96 8.89
CA SER A 33 -8.40 -13.39 8.93
C SER A 33 -7.11 -13.71 8.17
N VAL A 34 -6.91 -13.11 6.99
CA VAL A 34 -5.68 -13.29 6.22
C VAL A 34 -4.48 -12.66 6.93
N LEU A 35 -4.61 -11.42 7.43
CA LEU A 35 -3.51 -10.75 8.14
C LEU A 35 -3.17 -11.44 9.48
N GLU A 36 -4.16 -12.03 10.14
CA GLU A 36 -3.97 -12.86 11.32
C GLU A 36 -3.19 -14.12 11.02
N HIS A 37 -3.56 -14.84 9.94
CA HIS A 37 -2.85 -16.02 9.46
C HIS A 37 -1.38 -15.71 9.13
N LEU A 38 -1.13 -14.62 8.41
CA LEU A 38 0.23 -14.17 8.11
C LEU A 38 1.01 -13.83 9.38
N GLY A 39 0.39 -13.13 10.34
CA GLY A 39 1.02 -12.79 11.61
C GLY A 39 1.30 -14.00 12.50
N ALA A 40 0.44 -15.02 12.51
CA ALA A 40 0.65 -16.26 13.25
C ALA A 40 1.86 -17.05 12.73
N ARG A 41 2.20 -16.89 11.45
CA ARG A 41 3.30 -17.57 10.76
C ARG A 41 4.53 -16.69 10.55
N ARG A 42 4.55 -15.50 11.14
CA ARG A 42 5.61 -14.49 10.93
C ARG A 42 7.02 -15.00 11.26
N GLU A 43 7.15 -15.93 12.20
CA GLU A 43 8.44 -16.53 12.60
C GLU A 43 9.05 -17.40 11.49
N GLU A 44 8.28 -17.80 10.48
CA GLU A 44 8.82 -18.46 9.28
C GLU A 44 9.64 -17.49 8.41
N ARG A 45 9.55 -16.17 8.67
CA ARG A 45 10.26 -15.10 7.98
C ARG A 45 10.16 -15.17 6.46
N ARG A 46 9.01 -15.63 5.97
CA ARG A 46 8.77 -15.82 4.54
C ARG A 46 8.47 -14.47 3.90
N PRO A 47 9.26 -14.03 2.91
CA PRO A 47 8.99 -12.77 2.23
C PRO A 47 7.61 -12.79 1.58
N ILE A 48 6.76 -11.85 1.98
CA ILE A 48 5.41 -11.62 1.44
C ILE A 48 5.20 -10.11 1.34
N LEU A 49 4.82 -9.64 0.15
CA LEU A 49 4.33 -8.28 -0.04
C LEU A 49 2.81 -8.28 0.08
N ILE A 50 2.30 -7.59 1.09
CA ILE A 50 0.87 -7.35 1.32
C ILE A 50 0.50 -6.05 0.62
N VAL A 51 -0.39 -6.15 -0.35
CA VAL A 51 -0.92 -5.00 -1.08
C VAL A 51 -2.37 -4.78 -0.66
N ILE A 52 -2.67 -3.59 -0.14
CA ILE A 52 -4.02 -3.19 0.23
C ILE A 52 -4.46 -2.08 -0.72
N ASP A 53 -5.34 -2.42 -1.67
CA ASP A 53 -6.00 -1.43 -2.51
C ASP A 53 -7.14 -0.76 -1.77
N GLU A 54 -7.42 0.50 -2.10
CA GLU A 54 -8.42 1.32 -1.41
C GLU A 54 -8.28 1.29 0.12
N ALA A 55 -7.04 1.44 0.61
CA ALA A 55 -6.65 1.21 2.00
C ALA A 55 -7.47 2.03 3.02
N HIS A 56 -8.08 3.14 2.60
CA HIS A 56 -9.00 3.91 3.44
C HIS A 56 -10.27 3.13 3.85
N ASN A 57 -10.65 2.08 3.13
CA ASN A 57 -11.76 1.18 3.49
C ASN A 57 -11.37 0.13 4.52
N ILE A 58 -10.07 -0.16 4.64
CA ILE A 58 -9.51 -1.19 5.51
C ILE A 58 -9.01 -0.58 6.82
N CYS A 59 -8.39 0.60 6.75
CA CYS A 59 -7.79 1.27 7.89
C CYS A 59 -8.35 2.69 8.08
N PRO A 60 -9.65 2.89 8.35
CA PRO A 60 -10.20 4.22 8.59
C PRO A 60 -9.62 4.84 9.87
N PRO A 61 -9.59 6.18 9.99
CA PRO A 61 -9.04 6.85 11.18
C PRO A 61 -9.87 6.61 12.45
N ASN A 62 -11.18 6.39 12.30
CA ASN A 62 -12.08 6.12 13.41
C ASN A 62 -12.70 4.74 13.23
N ALA A 63 -12.24 3.77 14.02
CA ALA A 63 -12.87 2.46 14.10
C ALA A 63 -14.24 2.58 14.78
N THR A 64 -15.26 1.97 14.19
CA THR A 64 -16.63 1.92 14.72
C THR A 64 -17.01 0.53 15.20
N THR A 65 -16.20 -0.48 14.86
CA THR A 65 -16.44 -1.89 15.21
C THR A 65 -15.16 -2.52 15.77
N ALA A 66 -15.33 -3.59 16.56
CA ALA A 66 -14.20 -4.36 17.08
C ALA A 66 -13.32 -4.97 15.96
N VAL A 67 -13.95 -5.37 14.84
CA VAL A 67 -13.22 -5.89 13.67
C VAL A 67 -12.36 -4.81 13.04
N GLU A 68 -12.89 -3.59 12.85
CA GLU A 68 -12.10 -2.46 12.33
C GLU A 68 -10.92 -2.14 13.24
N GLN A 69 -11.15 -2.13 14.56
CA GLN A 69 -10.09 -1.86 15.53
C GLN A 69 -8.98 -2.92 15.45
N ALA A 70 -9.32 -4.21 15.49
CA ALA A 70 -8.35 -5.29 15.37
C ALA A 70 -7.60 -5.27 14.03
N LEU A 71 -8.30 -4.93 12.95
CA LEU A 71 -7.72 -4.80 11.61
C LEU A 71 -6.71 -3.65 11.54
N ILE A 72 -7.05 -2.49 12.09
CA ILE A 72 -6.13 -1.34 12.18
C ILE A 72 -4.93 -1.70 13.03
N GLU A 73 -5.13 -2.26 14.23
CA GLU A 73 -4.04 -2.68 15.13
C GLU A 73 -3.09 -3.65 14.42
N ARG A 74 -3.63 -4.63 13.69
CA ARG A 74 -2.82 -5.59 12.93
C ARG A 74 -2.04 -4.92 11.79
N VAL A 75 -2.66 -4.01 11.04
CA VAL A 75 -1.97 -3.29 9.96
C VAL A 75 -0.89 -2.37 10.52
N VAL A 76 -1.15 -1.66 11.63
CA VAL A 76 -0.12 -0.85 12.34
C VAL A 76 1.04 -1.73 12.78
N GLN A 77 0.76 -2.90 13.37
CA GLN A 77 1.80 -3.84 13.78
C GLN A 77 2.65 -4.31 12.59
N ILE A 78 2.01 -4.70 11.49
CA ILE A 78 2.72 -5.10 10.26
C ILE A 78 3.54 -3.93 9.71
N ALA A 79 3.02 -2.71 9.72
CA ALA A 79 3.73 -1.54 9.24
C ALA A 79 4.96 -1.21 10.12
N ALA A 80 4.84 -1.36 11.44
CA ALA A 80 5.92 -1.08 12.40
C ALA A 80 7.00 -2.18 12.42
N GLU A 81 6.60 -3.45 12.50
CA GLU A 81 7.48 -4.58 12.81
C GLU A 81 7.58 -5.60 11.68
N GLY A 82 6.65 -5.60 10.72
CA GLY A 82 6.50 -6.67 9.73
C GLY A 82 7.77 -6.98 8.93
N ARG A 83 8.60 -5.96 8.68
CA ARG A 83 9.89 -6.11 7.98
C ARG A 83 10.84 -7.09 8.69
N GLN A 84 10.85 -7.12 10.03
CA GLN A 84 11.67 -8.06 10.80
C GLN A 84 11.27 -9.52 10.56
N PHE A 85 10.04 -9.73 10.12
CA PHE A 85 9.41 -11.03 9.87
C PHE A 85 9.16 -11.31 8.38
N GLY A 86 9.74 -10.53 7.46
CA GLY A 86 9.56 -10.71 6.02
C GLY A 86 8.19 -10.27 5.48
N LEU A 87 7.38 -9.56 6.27
CA LEU A 87 6.11 -8.99 5.84
C LEU A 87 6.31 -7.53 5.40
N TRP A 88 6.02 -7.26 4.12
CA TRP A 88 6.12 -5.93 3.53
C TRP A 88 4.71 -5.39 3.28
N LEU A 89 4.54 -4.08 3.38
CA LEU A 89 3.25 -3.42 3.21
C LEU A 89 3.31 -2.37 2.10
N LEU A 90 2.33 -2.45 1.20
CA LEU A 90 2.04 -1.43 0.19
C LEU A 90 0.55 -1.07 0.29
N LEU A 91 0.26 0.19 0.51
CA LEU A 91 -1.08 0.75 0.64
C LEU A 91 -1.36 1.63 -0.57
N SER A 92 -2.50 1.46 -1.21
CA SER A 92 -2.99 2.31 -2.29
C SER A 92 -4.26 3.02 -1.85
N THR A 93 -4.34 4.33 -2.07
CA THR A 93 -5.57 5.10 -1.81
C THR A 93 -5.57 6.41 -2.60
N GLN A 94 -6.75 6.90 -2.93
CA GLN A 94 -6.99 8.27 -3.39
C GLN A 94 -7.35 9.24 -2.25
N ARG A 95 -7.45 8.76 -1.00
CA ARG A 95 -7.86 9.56 0.18
C ARG A 95 -6.92 9.31 1.38
N PRO A 96 -5.67 9.84 1.39
CA PRO A 96 -4.76 9.68 2.52
C PRO A 96 -5.38 10.14 3.85
N THR A 97 -6.13 11.25 3.86
CA THR A 97 -6.80 11.75 5.09
C THR A 97 -7.87 10.83 5.65
N LYS A 98 -8.18 9.72 4.96
CA LYS A 98 -9.10 8.67 5.39
C LYS A 98 -8.39 7.37 5.76
N ILE A 99 -7.06 7.38 5.86
CA ILE A 99 -6.28 6.30 6.46
C ILE A 99 -5.95 6.67 7.91
N HIS A 100 -5.88 5.66 8.77
CA HIS A 100 -5.48 5.81 10.14
C HIS A 100 -4.06 6.41 10.25
N PRO A 101 -3.85 7.50 11.02
CA PRO A 101 -2.56 8.19 11.08
C PRO A 101 -1.39 7.29 11.47
N ASN A 102 -1.58 6.37 12.43
CA ASN A 102 -0.54 5.41 12.82
C ASN A 102 -0.21 4.37 11.75
N VAL A 103 -1.03 4.20 10.72
CA VAL A 103 -0.69 3.34 9.57
C VAL A 103 0.13 4.16 8.58
N LEU A 104 -0.29 5.39 8.29
CA LEU A 104 0.41 6.29 7.38
C LEU A 104 1.81 6.67 7.88
N SER A 105 1.94 7.06 9.15
CA SER A 105 3.21 7.50 9.74
C SER A 105 4.27 6.39 9.83
N GLN A 106 3.84 5.13 9.70
CA GLN A 106 4.78 4.03 9.60
C GLN A 106 5.33 3.89 8.18
N CYS A 107 4.74 4.46 7.14
CA CYS A 107 5.27 4.34 5.78
C CYS A 107 6.46 5.29 5.57
N ASP A 108 7.58 4.75 5.08
CA ASP A 108 8.82 5.54 4.86
C ASP A 108 8.96 6.00 3.40
N ASN A 109 7.97 5.66 2.56
CA ASN A 109 8.04 5.81 1.13
C ASN A 109 6.70 6.25 0.56
N LEU A 110 6.78 7.18 -0.38
CA LEU A 110 5.66 7.78 -1.08
C LEU A 110 5.87 7.66 -2.59
N CYS A 111 4.86 7.15 -3.28
CA CYS A 111 4.66 7.36 -4.70
C CYS A 111 3.33 8.09 -4.86
N LEU A 112 3.42 9.38 -5.17
CA LEU A 112 2.27 10.26 -5.33
C LEU A 112 2.00 10.47 -6.82
N MET A 113 0.85 10.01 -7.32
CA MET A 113 0.36 10.37 -8.64
C MET A 113 -0.47 11.66 -8.55
N ARG A 114 -1.23 11.97 -9.60
CA ARG A 114 -2.07 13.16 -9.63
C ARG A 114 -3.00 13.24 -8.42
N MET A 115 -2.88 14.30 -7.62
CA MET A 115 -3.75 14.54 -6.47
C MET A 115 -4.17 16.01 -6.43
N ASN A 116 -5.48 16.24 -6.44
CA ASN A 116 -6.04 17.60 -6.51
C ASN A 116 -6.61 18.09 -5.18
N ALA A 117 -6.78 17.21 -4.20
CA ALA A 117 -7.46 17.53 -2.96
C ALA A 117 -6.49 18.23 -1.98
N PRO A 118 -6.68 19.52 -1.66
CA PRO A 118 -5.72 20.27 -0.84
C PRO A 118 -5.56 19.70 0.57
N ARG A 119 -6.65 19.15 1.13
CA ARG A 119 -6.63 18.50 2.45
C ARG A 119 -5.77 17.23 2.44
N ASP A 120 -5.82 16.47 1.35
CA ASP A 120 -5.02 15.26 1.20
C ASP A 120 -3.55 15.61 0.97
N LEU A 121 -3.25 16.65 0.19
CA LEU A 121 -1.88 17.15 0.03
C LEU A 121 -1.27 17.67 1.34
N ALA A 122 -2.06 18.38 2.15
CA ALA A 122 -1.63 18.83 3.48
C ALA A 122 -1.30 17.65 4.41
N GLU A 123 -2.16 16.63 4.45
CA GLU A 123 -1.89 15.40 5.23
C GLU A 123 -0.60 14.71 4.78
N LEU A 124 -0.34 14.67 3.47
CA LEU A 124 0.90 14.12 2.92
C LEU A 124 2.12 14.96 3.28
N ALA A 125 2.00 16.29 3.27
CA ALA A 125 3.09 17.18 3.70
C ALA A 125 3.42 16.98 5.19
N ASP A 126 2.40 16.87 6.03
CA ASP A 126 2.56 16.64 7.47
C ASP A 126 3.16 15.26 7.77
N THR A 127 2.69 14.22 7.06
CA THR A 127 3.15 12.83 7.27
C THR A 127 4.53 12.59 6.69
N PHE A 128 4.79 13.08 5.48
CA PHE A 128 6.02 12.85 4.72
C PHE A 128 6.85 14.13 4.64
N GLY A 129 7.15 14.75 5.79
CA GLY A 129 7.88 16.03 5.86
C GLY A 129 9.30 16.04 5.26
N PHE A 130 9.81 14.89 4.81
CA PHE A 130 11.03 14.80 3.99
C PHE A 130 10.79 15.14 2.51
N VAL A 131 9.53 15.27 2.08
CA VAL A 131 9.13 15.71 0.75
C VAL A 131 8.87 17.20 0.80
N GLY A 132 9.51 17.97 -0.08
CA GLY A 132 9.28 19.41 -0.14
C GLY A 132 7.82 19.72 -0.50
N GLU A 133 7.17 20.62 0.25
CA GLU A 133 5.77 21.00 0.02
C GLU A 133 5.51 21.46 -1.42
N HIS A 134 6.46 22.18 -2.03
CA HIS A 134 6.37 22.60 -3.43
C HIS A 134 6.23 21.42 -4.40
N MET A 135 6.91 20.30 -4.13
CA MET A 135 6.82 19.10 -4.97
C MET A 135 5.46 18.42 -4.88
N LEU A 136 4.86 18.42 -3.68
CA LEU A 136 3.49 17.93 -3.48
C LEU A 136 2.47 18.84 -4.18
N ALA A 137 2.69 20.16 -4.12
CA ALA A 137 1.84 21.16 -4.75
C ALA A 137 1.84 21.12 -6.29
N GLU A 138 2.85 20.48 -6.90
CA GLU A 138 2.90 20.24 -8.35
C GLU A 138 2.05 19.03 -8.79
N SER A 139 1.68 18.13 -7.87
CA SER A 139 0.93 16.91 -8.21
C SER A 139 -0.43 17.11 -8.90
N PRO A 140 -1.19 18.21 -8.73
CA PRO A 140 -2.41 18.45 -9.51
C PRO A 140 -2.19 18.52 -11.03
N GLU A 141 -0.99 18.93 -11.45
CA GLU A 141 -0.58 19.08 -12.85
C GLU A 141 -0.08 17.77 -13.47
N PHE A 142 0.12 16.72 -12.67
CA PHE A 142 0.59 15.44 -13.16
C PHE A 142 -0.38 14.86 -14.20
N ARG A 143 0.19 14.44 -15.32
CA ARG A 143 -0.48 13.67 -16.35
C ARG A 143 -0.59 12.22 -15.92
N GLN A 144 -1.41 11.47 -16.65
CA GLN A 144 -1.50 10.03 -16.43
C GLN A 144 -0.11 9.40 -16.57
N GLY A 145 0.30 8.65 -15.54
CA GLY A 145 1.60 7.98 -15.51
C GLY A 145 2.75 8.80 -14.93
N GLU A 146 2.55 10.09 -14.68
CA GLU A 146 3.50 10.90 -13.90
C GLU A 146 3.31 10.64 -12.40
N ALA A 147 4.43 10.49 -11.69
CA ALA A 147 4.43 10.34 -10.24
C ALA A 147 5.67 10.97 -9.60
N LEU A 148 5.47 11.46 -8.38
CA LEU A 148 6.52 11.87 -7.46
C LEU A 148 6.89 10.67 -6.59
N PHE A 149 8.15 10.27 -6.65
CA PHE A 149 8.72 9.22 -5.81
C PHE A 149 9.57 9.85 -4.71
N ALA A 150 9.37 9.45 -3.46
CA ALA A 150 10.17 9.91 -2.34
C ALA A 150 10.28 8.84 -1.24
N GLY A 151 11.36 8.88 -0.47
CA GLY A 151 11.63 7.94 0.62
C GLY A 151 12.89 7.11 0.40
N GLY A 152 13.13 6.12 1.26
CA GLY A 152 14.36 5.34 1.29
C GLY A 152 14.66 4.46 0.06
N PHE A 153 13.70 4.29 -0.86
CA PHE A 153 13.94 3.55 -2.12
C PHE A 153 14.52 4.43 -3.25
N ILE A 154 14.57 5.76 -3.08
CA ILE A 154 15.12 6.69 -4.07
C ILE A 154 16.04 7.72 -3.39
N PRO A 155 17.26 7.97 -3.90
CA PRO A 155 18.24 8.84 -3.21
C PRO A 155 17.81 10.29 -3.11
N THR A 156 16.90 10.75 -3.98
CA THR A 156 16.36 12.11 -3.96
C THR A 156 14.92 12.06 -4.48
N PRO A 157 13.98 12.79 -3.88
CA PRO A 157 12.64 12.90 -4.42
C PRO A 157 12.68 13.32 -5.89
N THR A 158 12.08 12.52 -6.76
CA THR A 158 12.21 12.69 -8.22
C THR A 158 10.86 12.52 -8.88
N PHE A 159 10.57 13.39 -9.84
CA PHE A 159 9.45 13.23 -10.76
C PHE A 159 9.85 12.23 -11.84
N HIS A 160 9.06 11.18 -12.03
CA HIS A 160 9.24 10.29 -13.17
C HIS A 160 8.08 10.49 -14.15
N PRO A 161 8.33 11.01 -15.37
CA PRO A 161 7.35 10.92 -16.45
C PRO A 161 7.21 9.46 -16.82
N ASP A 162 5.98 8.99 -16.98
CA ASP A 162 5.61 7.59 -17.17
C ASP A 162 6.72 6.76 -17.84
N GLY A 163 7.23 5.75 -17.14
CA GLY A 163 8.10 4.72 -17.67
C GLY A 163 7.32 3.81 -18.62
N GLY A 164 6.58 4.40 -19.56
CA GLY A 164 5.94 3.74 -20.67
C GLY A 164 7.02 3.07 -21.49
N ALA A 165 7.42 1.87 -21.06
CA ALA A 165 8.19 0.95 -21.85
C ALA A 165 7.50 0.89 -23.20
N ASP A 166 8.19 1.36 -24.23
CA ASP A 166 7.83 1.27 -25.64
C ASP A 166 7.23 -0.11 -25.93
N HIS A 167 5.90 -0.20 -25.80
CA HIS A 167 5.15 -1.44 -25.99
C HIS A 167 4.85 -1.66 -27.47
N ARG A 168 5.77 -1.25 -28.37
CA ARG A 168 5.77 -1.62 -29.78
C ARG A 168 6.49 -2.94 -30.08
N ARG A 169 6.64 -3.84 -29.10
CA ARG A 169 6.97 -5.26 -29.40
C ARG A 169 6.04 -6.24 -28.69
N GLY A 170 4.97 -6.55 -29.42
CA GLY A 170 4.24 -7.82 -29.45
C GLY A 170 4.32 -8.74 -28.23
N ARG A 171 3.31 -8.68 -27.37
CA ARG A 171 2.81 -9.87 -26.69
C ARG A 171 1.35 -9.67 -26.30
N ARG A 172 0.47 -10.47 -26.92
CA ARG A 172 -0.92 -10.67 -26.47
C ARG A 172 -0.89 -11.04 -24.98
N ARG A 173 -1.31 -10.12 -24.11
CA ARG A 173 -1.67 -10.43 -22.72
C ARG A 173 -3.17 -10.27 -22.54
N ARG A 174 -3.76 -11.27 -21.89
CA ARG A 174 -5.18 -11.34 -21.52
C ARG A 174 -5.56 -10.08 -20.74
N ARG A 175 -6.71 -9.51 -21.08
CA ARG A 175 -7.35 -8.39 -20.37
C ARG A 175 -7.71 -8.83 -18.96
N GLY A 176 -6.79 -8.66 -18.01
CA GLY A 176 -7.16 -8.32 -16.64
C GLY A 176 -7.51 -6.83 -16.63
N THR A 177 -8.63 -6.46 -16.02
CA THR A 177 -9.05 -5.08 -15.84
C THR A 177 -8.04 -4.35 -14.95
N ALA A 178 -7.00 -3.78 -15.56
CA ALA A 178 -6.21 -2.75 -14.91
C ALA A 178 -7.16 -1.57 -14.65
N ARG A 179 -7.57 -1.40 -13.38
CA ARG A 179 -8.25 -0.17 -12.97
C ARG A 179 -7.32 0.98 -13.32
N HIS A 180 -7.90 2.00 -13.94
CA HIS A 180 -7.18 3.22 -14.29
C HIS A 180 -6.79 3.94 -12.99
N LEU A 181 -5.50 3.92 -12.63
CA LEU A 181 -4.91 4.70 -11.54
C LEU A 181 -4.88 6.19 -11.92
N LYS A 182 -6.05 6.83 -11.94
CA LYS A 182 -6.17 8.22 -12.39
C LYS A 182 -5.79 9.23 -11.30
N SER A 183 -5.80 8.85 -10.02
CA SER A 183 -5.52 9.77 -8.90
C SER A 183 -5.18 9.06 -7.58
N ASP A 184 -4.15 8.21 -7.56
CA ASP A 184 -3.81 7.41 -6.39
C ASP A 184 -2.49 7.85 -5.75
N ALA A 185 -2.40 7.74 -4.43
CA ALA A 185 -1.16 7.73 -3.69
C ALA A 185 -0.88 6.30 -3.24
N LEU A 186 0.36 5.87 -3.44
CA LEU A 186 0.88 4.61 -2.96
C LEU A 186 1.86 4.88 -1.82
N PHE A 187 1.60 4.29 -0.66
CA PHE A 187 2.48 4.35 0.50
C PHE A 187 3.12 3.00 0.69
N ALA A 188 4.41 2.97 0.91
CA ALA A 188 5.11 1.72 1.04
C ALA A 188 6.05 1.70 2.23
N LYS A 189 6.11 0.55 2.90
CA LYS A 189 7.14 0.26 3.90
C LYS A 189 8.24 -0.57 3.25
N LEU A 190 8.97 0.03 2.31
CA LEU A 190 10.13 -0.56 1.62
C LEU A 190 11.41 0.07 2.18
N ALA A 191 12.15 -0.61 3.06
CA ALA A 191 13.52 -0.16 3.34
C ALA A 191 14.48 -0.73 2.30
N GLY A 192 15.40 0.12 1.83
CA GLY A 192 16.60 -0.27 1.10
C GLY A 192 17.44 -1.29 1.86
N GLU A 193 18.32 -1.94 1.11
CA GLU A 193 18.95 -3.25 1.32
C GLU A 193 18.89 -3.86 2.75
N PRO A 194 18.53 -5.15 2.87
CA PRO A 194 18.85 -5.87 4.09
C PRO A 194 20.35 -5.76 4.31
N ASN A 195 20.77 -5.35 5.50
CA ASN A 195 22.17 -5.39 5.90
C ASN A 195 22.59 -6.86 5.91
N LEU A 196 23.07 -7.36 4.76
CA LEU A 196 23.81 -8.62 4.61
C LEU A 196 25.23 -8.40 5.15
N ALA A 197 25.32 -7.98 6.40
CA ALA A 197 26.56 -7.87 7.15
C ALA A 197 26.26 -8.23 8.60
N ASN A 198 26.14 -9.54 8.84
CA ASN A 198 26.66 -10.26 10.00
C ASN A 198 26.05 -11.67 10.03
N GLU A 199 26.64 -12.57 9.24
CA GLU A 199 26.84 -13.98 9.58
C GLU A 199 28.31 -14.31 9.37
#